data_AF-A0A1L3NIH6-F1
#
_entry.id   AF-A0A1L3NIH6-F1
#
_cell.length_a   1.000
_cell.length_b   1.000
_cell.length_c   1.000
_cell.angle_alpha   90.00
_cell.angle_beta   90.00
_cell.angle_gamma   90.00
#
_symmetry.space_group_name_H-M   'P 1'
#
loop_
_entity.id
_entity.type
_entity.pdbx_description
1 polymer ?
#
loop_
_entity_poly.entity_id
_entity_poly.type
_entity_poly.pdbx_seq_one_letter_code
_entity_poly.pdbx_strand_id
1 'polypeptide(L)'
;MCLTGITVVTKNKIMDYNFYSSIGTTYSYSDISKVQAGFKGKKFKIFKSHAGDFYYIVNFKDGKKINFYQANSAFEDTYLELEIFDKLVMNNSKVQKESSKENYKFCDFDKRYVDRFFRIIENR
;
A
#
# COMPACT_ATOMS: atom_id res chain seq x y z
N MET A 1 5.64 17.61 12.14
CA MET A 1 5.02 16.67 11.18
C MET A 1 3.55 17.04 11.08
N CYS A 2 3.04 17.43 9.92
CA CYS A 2 1.61 17.73 9.74
C CYS A 2 0.96 16.52 9.07
N LEU A 3 -0.03 15.91 9.74
CA LEU A 3 -0.86 14.86 9.15
C LEU A 3 -1.81 15.51 8.14
N THR A 4 -1.62 15.25 6.84
CA THR A 4 -2.43 15.85 5.76
C THR A 4 -3.59 14.98 5.31
N GLY A 5 -3.61 13.71 5.74
CA GLY A 5 -4.70 12.76 5.50
C GLY A 5 -4.48 11.43 6.23
N ILE A 6 -5.55 10.66 6.35
CA ILE A 6 -5.59 9.34 7.00
C ILE A 6 -6.45 8.43 6.12
N THR A 7 -5.95 7.24 5.80
CA THR A 7 -6.74 6.21 5.14
C THR A 7 -7.04 5.08 6.12
N VAL A 8 -8.30 4.74 6.31
CA VAL A 8 -8.76 3.67 7.20
C VAL A 8 -9.25 2.49 6.35
N VAL A 9 -8.72 1.31 6.60
CA VAL A 9 -9.15 0.07 5.93
C VAL A 9 -9.89 -0.82 6.92
N THR A 10 -11.10 -1.21 6.55
CA THR A 10 -11.93 -2.15 7.29
C THR A 10 -12.25 -3.37 6.43
N LYS A 11 -12.82 -4.42 7.01
CA LYS A 11 -13.22 -5.64 6.26
C LYS A 11 -14.16 -5.37 5.07
N ASN A 12 -14.89 -4.24 5.07
CA ASN A 12 -15.96 -4.00 4.11
C ASN A 12 -15.67 -2.81 3.17
N LYS A 13 -14.80 -1.88 3.58
CA LYS A 13 -14.59 -0.60 2.88
C LYS A 13 -13.25 0.05 3.22
N ILE A 14 -12.83 0.95 2.35
CA ILE A 14 -11.69 1.85 2.52
C ILE A 14 -12.22 3.27 2.65
N MET A 15 -11.73 4.04 3.61
CA MET A 15 -12.14 5.43 3.84
C MET A 15 -10.92 6.35 3.80
N ASP A 16 -10.91 7.32 2.89
CA ASP A 16 -9.82 8.29 2.73
C ASP A 16 -10.24 9.66 3.27
N TYR A 17 -9.62 10.11 4.35
CA TYR A 17 -9.83 11.43 4.94
C TYR A 17 -8.65 12.32 4.59
N ASN A 18 -8.91 13.57 4.23
CA ASN A 18 -7.87 14.57 4.03
C ASN A 18 -8.38 15.96 4.43
N PHE A 19 -7.47 16.93 4.51
CA PHE A 19 -7.79 18.28 4.98
C PHE A 19 -8.95 18.96 4.21
N TYR A 20 -9.10 18.67 2.92
CA TYR A 20 -10.15 19.25 2.07
C TYR A 20 -11.43 18.41 2.01
N SER A 21 -11.40 17.19 2.56
CA SER A 21 -12.53 16.25 2.63
C SER A 21 -12.63 15.67 4.03
N SER A 22 -13.17 16.48 4.96
CA SER A 22 -13.36 16.09 6.36
C SER A 22 -14.40 14.99 6.55
N ILE A 23 -15.40 14.90 5.65
CA ILE A 23 -16.37 13.79 5.62
C ILE A 23 -15.71 12.49 5.12
N GLY A 24 -14.62 12.61 4.36
CA GLY A 24 -13.88 11.51 3.77
C GLY A 24 -14.56 10.91 2.54
N THR A 25 -13.78 10.25 1.70
CA THR A 25 -14.28 9.48 0.56
C THR A 25 -14.33 8.01 0.94
N THR A 26 -15.48 7.37 0.75
CA THR A 26 -15.64 5.93 0.98
C THR A 26 -15.55 5.16 -0.33
N TYR A 27 -14.74 4.11 -0.34
CA TYR A 27 -14.54 3.20 -1.45
C TYR A 27 -14.95 1.78 -1.04
N SER A 28 -15.67 1.10 -1.93
CA SER A 28 -15.82 -0.35 -1.92
C SER A 28 -14.56 -1.01 -2.52
N TYR A 29 -14.30 -2.27 -2.18
CA TYR A 29 -13.26 -3.05 -2.86
C TYR A 29 -13.51 -3.20 -4.36
N SER A 30 -14.77 -3.19 -4.79
CA SER A 30 -15.14 -3.18 -6.20
C SER A 30 -14.72 -1.91 -6.94
N ASP A 31 -14.39 -0.83 -6.22
CA ASP A 31 -13.99 0.44 -6.81
C ASP A 31 -12.49 0.50 -7.09
N ILE A 32 -11.74 -0.53 -6.67
CA ILE A 32 -10.34 -0.71 -7.01
C ILE A 32 -10.24 -1.08 -8.49
N SER A 33 -9.43 -0.35 -9.23
CA SER A 33 -9.14 -0.62 -10.63
C SER A 33 -7.84 -1.40 -10.81
N LYS A 34 -6.85 -1.17 -9.95
CA LYS A 34 -5.52 -1.78 -10.06
C LYS A 34 -4.73 -1.70 -8.76
N VAL A 35 -4.00 -2.76 -8.44
CA VAL A 35 -3.03 -2.80 -7.32
C VAL A 35 -1.62 -2.98 -7.86
N GLN A 36 -0.67 -2.23 -7.30
CA GLN A 36 0.74 -2.31 -7.66
C GLN A 36 1.61 -2.42 -6.41
N ALA A 37 2.54 -3.38 -6.37
CA ALA A 37 3.43 -3.56 -5.23
C ALA A 37 4.85 -3.95 -5.65
N GLY A 38 5.86 -3.46 -4.93
CA GLY A 38 7.25 -3.83 -5.21
C GLY A 38 8.26 -2.92 -4.54
N PHE A 39 9.50 -2.97 -5.03
CA PHE A 39 10.60 -2.14 -4.53
C PHE A 39 11.00 -1.08 -5.56
N LYS A 40 11.24 0.15 -5.10
CA LYS A 40 11.65 1.26 -5.98
C LYS A 40 13.08 1.06 -6.49
N GLY A 41 13.29 1.29 -7.78
CA GLY A 41 14.63 1.30 -8.38
C GLY A 41 15.32 2.67 -8.31
N LYS A 42 16.63 2.72 -8.62
CA LYS A 42 17.44 3.95 -8.59
C LYS A 42 16.97 5.09 -9.52
N LYS A 43 16.19 4.77 -10.56
CA LYS A 43 15.68 5.74 -11.54
C LYS A 43 14.37 6.41 -11.12
N PHE A 44 13.69 5.95 -10.06
CA PHE A 44 12.48 6.58 -9.53
C PHE A 44 12.83 7.76 -8.60
N LYS A 45 13.43 8.82 -9.15
CA LYS A 45 13.80 10.05 -8.40
C LYS A 45 12.66 11.07 -8.26
N ILE A 46 11.40 10.66 -8.35
CA ILE A 46 10.26 11.57 -8.20
C ILE A 46 9.83 11.54 -6.73
N PHE A 47 10.33 12.55 -5.98
CA PHE A 47 10.17 12.80 -4.54
C PHE A 47 10.87 11.83 -3.58
N LYS A 48 11.18 12.36 -2.37
CA LYS A 48 11.81 11.82 -1.14
C LYS A 48 11.71 10.30 -0.90
N SER A 49 12.18 9.48 -1.83
CA SER A 49 12.16 8.03 -1.73
C SER A 49 13.48 7.47 -2.19
N HIS A 50 13.94 6.47 -1.45
CA HIS A 50 15.21 5.82 -1.66
C HIS A 50 15.00 4.59 -2.55
N ALA A 51 16.06 4.20 -3.27
CA ALA A 51 16.04 2.92 -3.95
C ALA A 51 15.89 1.81 -2.89
N GLY A 52 15.06 0.80 -3.16
CA GLY A 52 14.74 -0.25 -2.21
C GLY A 52 13.54 0.03 -1.32
N ASP A 53 12.97 1.24 -1.34
CA ASP A 53 11.73 1.53 -0.63
C ASP A 53 10.60 0.64 -1.17
N PHE A 54 9.91 -0.05 -0.27
CA PHE A 54 8.72 -0.81 -0.62
C PHE A 54 7.55 0.14 -0.90
N TYR A 55 6.75 -0.16 -1.92
CA TYR A 55 5.51 0.56 -2.21
C TYR A 55 4.34 -0.40 -2.33
N TYR A 56 3.16 0.09 -1.95
CA TYR A 56 1.90 -0.59 -2.16
C TYR A 56 0.85 0.44 -2.58
N ILE A 57 0.54 0.48 -3.87
CA ILE A 57 -0.33 1.50 -4.47
C ILE A 57 -1.63 0.85 -4.90
N VAL A 58 -2.74 1.42 -4.42
CA VAL A 58 -4.08 1.10 -4.89
C VAL A 58 -4.57 2.25 -5.76
N ASN A 59 -5.01 1.92 -6.97
CA ASN A 59 -5.67 2.82 -7.89
C ASN A 59 -7.17 2.53 -7.86
N PHE A 60 -7.97 3.59 -7.78
CA PHE A 60 -9.42 3.53 -7.80
C PHE A 60 -9.97 3.91 -9.18
N LYS A 61 -11.21 3.53 -9.47
CA LYS A 61 -11.88 3.80 -10.76
C LYS A 61 -12.09 5.29 -11.04
N ASP A 62 -12.17 6.11 -10.00
CA ASP A 62 -12.27 7.57 -10.08
C ASP A 62 -10.91 8.26 -10.39
N GLY A 63 -9.84 7.47 -10.54
CA GLY A 63 -8.49 7.97 -10.80
C GLY A 63 -7.67 8.30 -9.55
N LYS A 64 -8.26 8.21 -8.34
CA LYS A 64 -7.53 8.38 -7.08
C LYS A 64 -6.47 7.29 -6.92
N LYS A 65 -5.34 7.67 -6.32
CA LYS A 65 -4.23 6.76 -5.97
C LYS A 65 -3.86 6.94 -4.50
N ILE A 66 -3.71 5.84 -3.78
CA ILE A 66 -3.28 5.83 -2.38
C ILE A 66 -2.10 4.88 -2.24
N ASN A 67 -1.01 5.34 -1.61
CA ASN A 67 0.14 4.51 -1.27
C ASN A 67 0.09 4.16 0.23
N PHE A 68 -0.12 2.88 0.54
CA PHE A 68 -0.33 2.37 1.90
C PHE A 68 0.96 2.04 2.66
N TYR A 69 2.13 2.43 2.13
CA TYR A 69 3.44 2.12 2.73
C TYR A 69 3.62 2.64 4.18
N GLN A 70 2.94 3.73 4.56
CA GLN A 70 3.02 4.29 5.92
C GLN A 70 1.86 3.76 6.77
N ALA A 71 2.05 2.58 7.36
CA ALA A 71 1.17 2.04 8.38
C ALA A 71 1.37 2.79 9.71
N ASN A 72 0.26 3.22 10.32
CA ASN A 72 0.23 3.88 11.64
C ASN A 72 -0.76 3.13 12.54
N SER A 73 -0.51 1.84 12.76
CA SER A 73 -1.32 1.00 13.63
C SER A 73 -0.63 0.70 14.95
N ALA A 74 -1.42 0.27 15.93
CA ALA A 74 -0.94 -0.20 17.23
C ALA A 74 -0.28 -1.59 17.18
N PHE A 75 -0.07 -2.17 15.99
CA PHE A 75 0.60 -3.47 15.88
C PHE A 75 2.09 -3.31 16.22
N GLU A 76 2.63 -4.28 16.97
CA GLU A 76 4.06 -4.33 17.28
C GLU A 76 4.94 -4.52 16.03
N ASP A 77 4.39 -5.12 14.97
CA ASP A 77 5.05 -5.27 13.67
C ASP A 77 4.52 -4.24 12.68
N THR A 78 5.37 -3.25 12.38
CA THR A 78 5.03 -2.08 11.55
C THR A 78 4.38 -2.43 10.21
N TYR A 79 4.73 -3.57 9.60
CA TYR A 79 4.23 -3.94 8.27
C TYR A 79 3.20 -5.08 8.30
N LEU A 80 2.85 -5.62 9.48
CA LEU A 80 1.81 -6.65 9.59
C LEU A 80 0.44 -6.13 9.09
N GLU A 81 0.11 -4.88 9.40
CA GLU A 81 -1.11 -4.23 8.90
C GLU A 81 -1.17 -4.27 7.37
N LEU A 82 -0.04 -4.00 6.71
CA LEU A 82 0.04 -3.98 5.26
C LEU A 82 -0.23 -5.38 4.66
N GLU A 83 0.23 -6.45 5.30
CA GLU A 83 -0.07 -7.83 4.88
C GLU A 83 -1.54 -8.19 5.09
N ILE A 84 -2.16 -7.74 6.19
CA ILE A 84 -3.59 -7.95 6.46
C ILE A 84 -4.41 -7.21 5.41
N PHE A 85 -4.06 -5.95 5.14
CA PHE A 85 -4.70 -5.13 4.12
C PHE A 85 -4.61 -5.77 2.73
N ASP A 86 -3.43 -6.24 2.37
CA ASP A 86 -3.20 -6.92 1.10
C ASP A 86 -4.15 -8.11 0.92
N LYS A 87 -4.26 -8.98 1.94
CA LYS A 87 -5.21 -10.10 1.92
C LYS A 87 -6.65 -9.64 1.73
N LEU A 88 -7.07 -8.57 2.42
CA LEU A 88 -8.42 -8.04 2.26
C LEU A 88 -8.67 -7.52 0.84
N VAL A 89 -7.74 -6.77 0.27
CA VAL A 89 -7.87 -6.24 -1.09
C VAL A 89 -7.96 -7.36 -2.11
N MET A 90 -7.03 -8.31 -2.06
CA MET A 90 -6.99 -9.41 -3.04
C MET A 90 -8.23 -10.31 -2.94
N ASN A 91 -8.72 -10.59 -1.73
CA ASN A 91 -9.90 -11.42 -1.54
C ASN A 91 -11.21 -10.75 -2.00
N ASN A 92 -11.32 -9.43 -1.93
CA ASN A 92 -12.59 -8.73 -2.13
C ASN A 92 -12.71 -7.95 -3.45
N SER A 93 -11.59 -7.55 -4.08
CA SER A 93 -11.63 -6.65 -5.26
C SER A 93 -11.66 -7.37 -6.61
N LYS A 94 -11.28 -8.66 -6.68
CA LYS A 94 -11.09 -9.45 -7.91
C LYS A 94 -10.10 -8.86 -8.92
N VAL A 95 -9.34 -7.84 -8.54
CA VAL A 95 -8.34 -7.21 -9.42
C VAL A 95 -7.06 -8.03 -9.42
N GLN A 96 -6.36 -8.05 -10.56
CA GLN A 96 -5.01 -8.60 -10.60
C GLN A 96 -4.03 -7.58 -10.03
N LYS A 97 -3.13 -8.06 -9.17
CA LYS A 97 -2.03 -7.27 -8.65
C LYS A 97 -0.81 -7.36 -9.55
N GLU A 98 -0.33 -6.20 -10.02
CA GLU A 98 0.97 -6.10 -10.67
C GLU A 98 2.05 -5.99 -9.59
N SER A 99 2.86 -7.04 -9.46
CA SER A 99 3.89 -7.08 -8.42
C SER A 99 5.27 -7.42 -8.98
N SER A 100 6.30 -6.78 -8.43
CA SER A 100 7.69 -7.01 -8.84
C SER A 100 8.63 -7.12 -7.63
N LYS A 101 9.48 -8.15 -7.67
CA LYS A 101 10.63 -8.33 -6.76
C LYS A 101 11.88 -7.59 -7.24
N GLU A 102 11.83 -6.98 -8.42
CA GLU A 102 12.93 -6.19 -8.92
C GLU A 102 13.30 -5.10 -7.91
N ASN A 103 14.59 -4.81 -7.78
CA ASN A 103 15.14 -3.82 -6.86
C ASN A 103 15.12 -4.20 -5.36
N TYR A 104 14.67 -5.41 -4.97
CA TYR A 104 14.74 -5.84 -3.56
C TYR A 104 16.18 -5.78 -2.99
N LYS A 105 17.19 -5.99 -3.84
CA LYS A 105 18.61 -5.93 -3.48
C LYS A 105 19.08 -4.56 -2.97
N PHE A 106 18.27 -3.52 -3.15
CA PHE A 106 18.52 -2.18 -2.62
C PHE A 106 17.73 -1.92 -1.33
N CYS A 107 16.93 -2.88 -0.86
CA CYS A 107 16.13 -2.75 0.35
C CYS A 107 17.00 -2.99 1.58
N ASP A 108 17.10 -1.98 2.44
CA ASP A 108 17.93 -2.01 3.65
C ASP A 108 17.17 -2.51 4.90
N PHE A 109 15.93 -2.97 4.73
CA PHE A 109 15.14 -3.50 5.85
C PHE A 109 15.63 -4.89 6.28
N ASP A 110 15.45 -5.20 7.57
CA ASP A 110 15.72 -6.53 8.11
C ASP A 110 14.94 -7.62 7.38
N LYS A 111 15.52 -8.82 7.36
CA LYS A 111 14.95 -10.01 6.71
C LYS A 111 13.48 -10.24 7.07
N ARG A 112 13.09 -10.03 8.33
CA ARG A 112 11.70 -10.17 8.81
C ARG A 112 10.72 -9.34 7.96
N TYR A 113 11.07 -8.09 7.65
CA TYR A 113 10.21 -7.19 6.88
C TYR A 113 10.28 -7.49 5.39
N VAL A 114 11.48 -7.81 4.88
CA VAL A 114 11.66 -8.23 3.48
C VAL A 114 10.85 -9.49 3.16
N ASP A 115 10.88 -10.50 4.03
CA ASP A 115 10.07 -11.72 3.90
C ASP A 115 8.57 -11.41 3.90
N ARG A 116 8.14 -10.39 4.66
CA ARG A 116 6.75 -9.91 4.66
C ARG A 116 6.39 -9.24 3.33
N PHE A 117 7.26 -8.38 2.80
CA PHE A 117 7.07 -7.76 1.50
C PHE A 117 7.00 -8.80 0.37
N PHE A 118 7.77 -9.89 0.47
CA PHE A 118 7.65 -11.00 -0.49
C PHE A 118 6.29 -11.69 -0.41
N ARG A 119 5.76 -11.98 0.79
CA ARG A 119 4.39 -12.52 0.91
C ARG A 119 3.34 -11.61 0.27
N ILE A 120 3.48 -10.29 0.47
CA ILE A 120 2.61 -9.30 -0.18
C ILE A 120 2.78 -9.35 -1.70
N ILE A 121 4.01 -9.35 -2.22
CA ILE A 121 4.26 -9.42 -3.67
C ILE A 121 3.66 -10.69 -4.30
N GLU A 122 3.72 -11.82 -3.59
CA GLU A 122 3.32 -13.13 -4.12
C GLU A 122 1.81 -13.40 -4.04
N ASN A 123 1.08 -12.72 -3.17
CA ASN A 123 -0.38 -12.85 -3.07
C ASN A 123 -1.08 -12.22 -4.28
N ARG A 124 -1.64 -12.98 -5.22
CA ARG A 124 -2.15 -12.46 -6.50
C ARG A 124 -3.60 -12.80 -6.77
#